data_AF-A0A6L6JQ23-F1
#
_entry.id   AF-A0A6L6JQ23-F1
#
_cell.length_a   1.000
_cell.length_b   1.000
_cell.length_c   1.000
_cell.angle_alpha   90.00
_cell.angle_beta   90.00
_cell.angle_gamma   90.00
#
_symmetry.space_group_name_H-M   'P 1'
#
loop_
_entity.id
_entity.type
_entity.pdbx_description
1 polymer ?
#
loop_
_entity_poly.entity_id
_entity_poly.type
_entity_poly.pdbx_seq_one_letter_code
_entity_poly.pdbx_strand_id
1 'polypeptide(L)'
;MARPKRISGSYYQQQKELLQMELLKVQDWAIENSERIVILFEGRDAAGKGGAIKRFAEHLNPRGARIVALGKPSNVEQGQWYFQRYLTQLPSAGEIVMFDRSWYNRAGVEKVMGYTTEEKYRLFLEQAPELERLLIDDGIRLFKYWFAISRKEQQARFEARRKNPLKTWKLSPVDIAAQEKWEHYSEARDKMFQLTHTTHSPWTVIEANDKRAARINCMRHFLHHLPYPEKNKKLVKLPDDTQVYSPPYPAFRRRADDKK
;
A
#
# COMPACT_ATOMS: atom_id res chain seq x y z
N MET A 1 20.39 16.10 -11.01
CA MET A 1 19.12 16.57 -10.41
C MET A 1 19.27 16.55 -8.89
N ALA A 2 18.99 17.67 -8.23
CA ALA A 2 19.06 17.76 -6.77
C ALA A 2 18.07 16.79 -6.12
N ARG A 3 18.45 16.13 -5.02
CA ARG A 3 17.51 15.30 -4.25
C ARG A 3 16.36 16.21 -3.78
N PRO A 4 15.08 15.82 -3.97
CA PRO A 4 13.96 16.61 -3.48
C PRO A 4 14.13 16.87 -1.98
N LYS A 5 13.85 18.11 -1.56
CA LYS A 5 14.05 18.57 -0.19
C LYS A 5 13.17 17.76 0.75
N ARG A 6 13.78 16.99 1.65
CA ARG A 6 13.06 16.20 2.65
C ARG A 6 12.35 17.13 3.64
N ILE A 7 11.16 16.72 4.10
CA ILE A 7 10.40 17.53 5.06
C ILE A 7 11.04 17.50 6.46
N SER A 8 10.97 18.63 7.15
CA SER A 8 11.55 18.77 8.49
C SER A 8 10.85 17.87 9.51
N GLY A 9 11.54 17.55 10.60
CA GLY A 9 10.99 16.69 11.66
C GLY A 9 9.81 17.35 12.38
N SER A 10 9.93 18.64 12.69
CA SER A 10 8.89 19.43 13.37
C SER A 10 7.63 19.53 12.52
N TYR A 11 7.76 19.91 11.24
CA TYR A 11 6.63 19.97 10.31
C TYR A 11 5.94 18.60 10.19
N TYR A 12 6.73 17.53 10.04
CA TYR A 12 6.19 16.18 9.97
C TYR A 12 5.36 15.82 11.21
N GLN A 13 5.88 16.08 12.40
CA GLN A 13 5.20 15.71 13.64
C GLN A 13 3.87 16.46 13.79
N GLN A 14 3.88 17.77 13.56
CA GLN A 14 2.67 18.60 13.60
C GLN A 14 1.61 18.12 12.61
N GLN A 15 1.98 17.93 11.33
CA GLN A 15 1.03 17.48 10.32
C GLN A 15 0.51 16.06 10.59
N LYS A 16 1.37 15.17 11.09
CA LYS A 16 0.98 13.81 11.46
C LYS A 16 -0.09 13.81 12.55
N GLU A 17 0.10 14.58 13.62
CA GLU A 17 -0.87 14.69 14.72
C GLU A 17 -2.21 15.23 14.23
N LEU A 18 -2.19 16.31 13.43
CA LEU A 18 -3.40 16.86 12.83
C LEU A 18 -4.16 15.84 11.97
N LEU A 19 -3.45 15.07 11.14
CA LEU A 19 -4.06 14.03 10.29
C LEU A 19 -4.55 12.84 11.12
N GLN A 20 -3.90 12.51 12.23
CA GLN A 20 -4.34 11.45 13.14
C GLN A 20 -5.63 11.82 13.86
N MET A 21 -5.86 13.09 14.18
CA MET A 21 -7.17 13.54 14.67
C MET A 21 -8.28 13.36 13.61
N GLU A 22 -7.99 13.61 12.34
CA GLU A 22 -8.95 13.35 11.26
C GLU A 22 -9.20 11.85 11.05
N LEU A 23 -8.20 10.98 11.29
CA LEU A 23 -8.38 9.53 11.25
C LEU A 23 -9.34 9.04 12.37
N LEU A 24 -9.32 9.67 13.55
CA LEU A 24 -10.29 9.37 14.61
C LEU A 24 -11.72 9.67 14.17
N LYS A 25 -11.95 10.83 13.55
CA LYS A 25 -13.26 11.19 12.97
C LYS A 25 -13.72 10.18 11.92
N VAL A 26 -12.80 9.68 11.08
CA VAL A 26 -13.11 8.61 10.12
C VAL A 26 -13.51 7.32 10.82
N GLN A 27 -12.86 6.96 11.92
CA GLN A 27 -13.20 5.75 12.66
C GLN A 27 -14.60 5.86 13.29
N ASP A 28 -14.91 6.98 13.94
CA ASP A 28 -16.23 7.21 14.53
C ASP A 28 -17.32 7.18 13.45
N TRP A 29 -17.09 7.90 12.35
CA TRP A 29 -17.97 7.89 11.18
C TRP A 29 -18.17 6.49 10.60
N ALA A 30 -17.09 5.70 10.50
CA ALA A 30 -17.18 4.36 9.95
C ALA A 30 -18.07 3.46 10.82
N ILE A 31 -17.94 3.56 12.15
CA ILE A 31 -18.76 2.82 13.11
C ILE A 31 -20.23 3.25 13.00
N GLU A 32 -20.50 4.56 13.06
CA GLU A 32 -21.85 5.12 13.02
C GLU A 32 -22.60 4.76 11.74
N ASN A 33 -21.89 4.69 10.61
CA ASN A 33 -22.47 4.45 9.29
C ASN A 33 -22.27 3.01 8.80
N SER A 34 -21.78 2.11 9.66
CA SER A 34 -21.48 0.71 9.31
C SER A 34 -20.57 0.56 8.07
N GLU A 35 -19.70 1.53 7.84
CA GLU A 35 -18.78 1.55 6.70
C GLU A 35 -17.74 0.44 6.83
N ARG A 36 -17.34 -0.12 5.69
CA ARG A 36 -16.38 -1.22 5.61
C ARG A 36 -15.20 -0.78 4.77
N ILE A 37 -14.04 -0.61 5.39
CA ILE A 37 -12.89 0.02 4.74
C ILE A 37 -11.73 -0.96 4.65
N VAL A 38 -11.21 -1.17 3.44
CA VAL A 38 -10.01 -1.97 3.19
C VAL A 38 -8.92 -1.09 2.60
N ILE A 39 -7.72 -1.17 3.18
CA ILE A 39 -6.56 -0.44 2.68
C ILE A 39 -5.43 -1.43 2.40
N LEU A 40 -5.05 -1.58 1.13
CA LEU A 40 -3.93 -2.41 0.70
C LEU A 40 -2.67 -1.56 0.60
N PHE A 41 -1.65 -1.92 1.38
CA PHE A 41 -0.33 -1.31 1.29
C PHE A 41 0.61 -2.23 0.53
N GLU A 42 0.91 -1.85 -0.71
CA GLU A 42 1.84 -2.53 -1.60
C GLU A 42 3.01 -1.61 -2.00
N GLY A 43 3.98 -2.19 -2.69
CA GLY A 43 5.19 -1.49 -3.12
C GLY A 43 6.46 -2.25 -2.77
N ARG A 44 7.58 -1.69 -3.23
CA ARG A 44 8.88 -2.35 -3.13
C ARG A 44 9.29 -2.66 -1.69
N ASP A 45 10.20 -3.61 -1.56
CA ASP A 45 10.87 -3.86 -0.29
C ASP A 45 11.61 -2.60 0.17
N ALA A 46 11.53 -2.37 1.48
CA ALA A 46 11.98 -1.14 2.12
C ALA A 46 11.30 0.17 1.70
N ALA A 47 10.22 0.15 0.91
CA ALA A 47 9.50 1.37 0.49
C ALA A 47 8.86 2.16 1.64
N GLY A 48 8.50 1.48 2.75
CA GLY A 48 8.03 2.14 3.98
C GLY A 48 6.61 1.78 4.42
N LYS A 49 5.97 0.80 3.76
CA LYS A 49 4.62 0.29 4.01
C LYS A 49 4.24 0.14 5.49
N GLY A 50 4.86 -0.81 6.21
CA GLY A 50 4.59 -0.99 7.64
C GLY A 50 4.88 0.25 8.51
N GLY A 51 5.78 1.14 8.06
CA GLY A 51 6.01 2.42 8.72
C GLY A 51 4.93 3.47 8.46
N ALA A 52 4.15 3.34 7.39
CA ALA A 52 2.94 4.13 7.14
C ALA A 52 1.75 3.55 7.90
N ILE A 53 1.54 2.22 7.82
CA ILE A 53 0.49 1.52 8.58
C ILE A 53 0.61 1.83 10.08
N LYS A 54 1.82 1.75 10.65
CA LYS A 54 2.04 2.09 12.06
C LYS A 54 1.61 3.52 12.42
N ARG A 55 1.66 4.47 11.47
CA ARG A 55 1.22 5.85 11.71
C ARG A 55 -0.28 6.03 11.50
N PHE A 56 -0.89 5.28 10.59
CA PHE A 56 -2.35 5.21 10.49
C PHE A 56 -2.94 4.68 11.80
N ALA A 57 -2.45 3.54 12.28
CA ALA A 57 -3.00 2.86 13.46
C ALA A 57 -2.55 3.44 14.81
N GLU A 58 -1.67 4.45 14.84
CA GLU A 58 -0.98 4.88 16.08
C GLU A 58 -1.95 5.32 17.19
N HIS A 59 -3.07 5.94 16.81
CA HIS A 59 -4.08 6.46 17.74
C HIS A 59 -5.49 5.92 17.50
N LEU A 60 -5.69 5.10 16.47
CA LEU A 60 -6.99 4.49 16.21
C LEU A 60 -7.35 3.47 17.30
N ASN A 61 -8.64 3.39 17.65
CA ASN A 61 -9.15 2.36 18.55
C ASN A 61 -8.98 0.98 17.90
N PRO A 62 -8.25 0.04 18.52
CA PRO A 62 -7.98 -1.27 17.93
C PRO A 62 -9.23 -2.15 17.73
N ARG A 63 -10.36 -1.80 18.36
CA ARG A 63 -11.63 -2.55 18.18
C ARG A 63 -12.29 -2.32 16.82
N GLY A 64 -12.06 -1.17 16.19
CA GLY A 64 -12.60 -0.83 14.86
C GLY A 64 -11.52 -0.69 13.78
N ALA A 65 -10.25 -0.91 14.12
CA ALA A 65 -9.14 -0.81 13.18
C ALA A 65 -8.09 -1.88 13.46
N ARG A 66 -7.79 -2.73 12.46
CA ARG A 66 -6.81 -3.80 12.61
C ARG A 66 -5.88 -3.92 11.41
N ILE A 67 -4.71 -4.51 11.68
CA ILE A 67 -3.65 -4.72 10.69
C ILE A 67 -3.60 -6.21 10.35
N VAL A 68 -3.62 -6.53 9.06
CA VAL A 68 -3.46 -7.87 8.53
C VAL A 68 -2.06 -7.99 7.92
N ALA A 69 -1.26 -8.92 8.42
CA ALA A 69 0.08 -9.21 7.91
C ALA A 69 0.27 -10.73 7.83
N LEU A 70 -0.28 -11.34 6.77
CA LEU A 70 -0.23 -12.79 6.59
C LEU A 70 1.19 -13.24 6.21
N GLY A 71 1.66 -14.32 6.84
CA GLY A 71 2.90 -15.00 6.46
C GLY A 71 2.76 -15.83 5.17
N LYS A 72 3.81 -16.60 4.86
CA LYS A 72 3.79 -17.61 3.79
C LYS A 72 2.56 -18.54 3.96
N PRO A 73 1.83 -18.87 2.87
CA PRO A 73 0.69 -19.78 2.98
C PRO A 73 1.15 -21.17 3.45
N SER A 74 0.39 -21.75 4.37
CA SER A 74 0.49 -23.16 4.78
C SER A 74 0.20 -24.11 3.61
N ASN A 75 0.49 -25.41 3.77
CA ASN A 75 0.21 -26.42 2.75
C ASN A 75 -1.29 -26.49 2.42
N VAL A 76 -2.16 -26.31 3.43
CA VAL A 76 -3.61 -26.27 3.24
C VAL A 76 -4.01 -25.03 2.43
N GLU A 77 -3.52 -23.84 2.81
CA GLU A 77 -3.82 -22.59 2.10
C GLU A 77 -3.29 -22.60 0.65
N GLN A 78 -2.21 -23.33 0.37
CA GLN A 78 -1.69 -23.50 -1.00
C GLN A 78 -2.60 -24.36 -1.89
N GLY A 79 -3.39 -25.26 -1.29
CA GLY A 79 -4.39 -26.07 -1.97
C GLY A 79 -5.77 -25.40 -2.11
N GLN A 80 -5.98 -24.25 -1.46
CA GLN A 80 -7.21 -23.48 -1.53
C GLN A 80 -7.24 -22.55 -2.75
N TRP A 81 -8.41 -21.98 -3.02
CA TRP A 81 -8.49 -20.81 -3.88
C TRP A 81 -7.66 -19.66 -3.29
N TYR A 82 -6.87 -18.99 -4.12
CA TYR A 82 -5.82 -18.07 -3.65
C TYR A 82 -6.34 -16.93 -2.78
N PHE A 83 -7.53 -16.40 -3.09
CA PHE A 83 -8.12 -15.28 -2.36
C PHE A 83 -8.75 -15.71 -1.02
N GLN A 84 -9.05 -17.00 -0.82
CA GLN A 84 -9.81 -17.50 0.33
C GLN A 84 -9.23 -17.04 1.67
N ARG A 85 -7.91 -17.17 1.87
CA ARG A 85 -7.24 -16.75 3.11
C ARG A 85 -7.30 -15.24 3.37
N TYR A 86 -7.43 -14.44 2.32
CA TYR A 86 -7.54 -12.98 2.45
C TYR A 86 -8.98 -12.57 2.70
N LEU A 87 -9.95 -13.29 2.12
CA LEU A 87 -11.37 -13.03 2.31
C LEU A 87 -11.82 -13.23 3.75
N THR A 88 -11.23 -14.18 4.48
CA THR A 88 -11.47 -14.35 5.93
C THR A 88 -11.02 -13.15 6.77
N GLN A 89 -10.25 -12.23 6.18
CA GLN A 89 -9.71 -11.05 6.84
C GLN A 89 -10.44 -9.76 6.46
N LEU A 90 -11.49 -9.81 5.65
CA LEU A 90 -12.28 -8.63 5.26
C LEU A 90 -13.00 -7.98 6.47
N PRO A 91 -13.32 -6.68 6.37
CA PRO A 91 -13.99 -5.94 7.44
C PRO A 91 -15.45 -6.37 7.62
N SER A 92 -15.88 -6.41 8.88
CA SER A 92 -17.28 -6.29 9.30
C SER A 92 -17.71 -4.81 9.34
N ALA A 93 -19.01 -4.56 9.56
CA ALA A 93 -19.55 -3.21 9.69
C ALA A 93 -18.75 -2.36 10.71
N GLY A 94 -18.33 -1.17 10.29
CA GLY A 94 -17.56 -0.24 11.12
C GLY A 94 -16.06 -0.53 11.20
N GLU A 95 -15.56 -1.57 10.50
CA GLU A 95 -14.14 -1.93 10.56
C GLU A 95 -13.29 -1.26 9.46
N ILE A 96 -12.09 -0.85 9.86
CA ILE A 96 -10.99 -0.44 8.98
C ILE A 96 -9.91 -1.52 9.02
N VAL A 97 -9.67 -2.18 7.88
CA VAL A 97 -8.66 -3.24 7.77
C VAL A 97 -7.49 -2.79 6.89
N MET A 98 -6.30 -2.77 7.48
CA MET A 98 -5.06 -2.38 6.80
C MET A 98 -4.20 -3.60 6.50
N PHE A 99 -4.01 -3.91 5.23
CA PHE A 99 -3.21 -5.03 4.76
C PHE A 99 -1.74 -4.60 4.55
N ASP A 100 -0.80 -5.11 5.35
CA ASP A 100 0.65 -5.04 5.06
C ASP A 100 1.00 -6.15 4.07
N ARG A 101 0.97 -5.78 2.78
CA ARG A 101 0.76 -6.69 1.64
C ARG A 101 -0.61 -7.36 1.62
N SER A 102 -1.01 -7.82 0.45
CA SER A 102 -2.32 -8.41 0.21
C SER A 102 -2.25 -9.56 -0.80
N TRP A 103 -3.38 -9.89 -1.43
CA TRP A 103 -3.44 -10.80 -2.57
C TRP A 103 -2.50 -10.39 -3.73
N TYR A 104 -2.04 -9.13 -3.79
CA TYR A 104 -1.03 -8.71 -4.75
C TYR A 104 0.37 -9.27 -4.53
N ASN A 105 0.59 -10.06 -3.46
CA ASN A 105 1.76 -10.93 -3.33
C ASN A 105 2.01 -11.76 -4.61
N ARG A 106 0.94 -12.28 -5.23
CA ARG A 106 1.04 -13.06 -6.47
C ARG A 106 1.55 -12.26 -7.66
N ALA A 107 1.13 -11.01 -7.79
CA ALA A 107 1.57 -10.13 -8.86
C ALA A 107 2.97 -9.53 -8.66
N GLY A 108 3.54 -9.65 -7.46
CA GLY A 108 4.87 -9.16 -7.16
C GLY A 108 5.84 -10.29 -6.82
N VAL A 109 5.97 -10.57 -5.53
CA VAL A 109 7.01 -11.48 -5.00
C VAL A 109 6.86 -12.90 -5.52
N GLU A 110 5.65 -13.47 -5.60
CA GLU A 110 5.50 -14.86 -6.06
C GLU A 110 5.90 -15.00 -7.54
N LYS A 111 5.53 -14.04 -8.39
CA LYS A 111 5.91 -14.03 -9.81
C LYS A 111 7.42 -13.89 -9.98
N VAL A 112 8.05 -12.92 -9.32
CA VAL A 112 9.48 -12.60 -9.53
C VAL A 112 10.40 -13.66 -8.89
N MET A 113 9.93 -14.32 -7.82
CA MET A 113 10.70 -15.35 -7.11
C MET A 113 10.35 -16.78 -7.54
N GLY A 114 9.37 -16.96 -8.44
CA GLY A 114 9.00 -18.28 -8.94
C GLY A 114 8.22 -19.13 -7.93
N TYR A 115 7.47 -18.50 -7.02
CA TYR A 115 6.60 -19.20 -6.05
C TYR A 115 5.20 -19.51 -6.59
N THR A 116 4.91 -19.09 -7.83
CA THR A 116 3.66 -19.34 -8.53
C THR A 116 3.96 -19.73 -9.97
N THR A 117 3.09 -20.54 -10.58
CA THR A 117 3.19 -20.88 -12.01
C THR A 117 2.69 -19.72 -12.87
N GLU A 118 3.03 -19.72 -14.15
CA GLU A 118 2.59 -18.69 -15.08
C GLU A 118 1.06 -18.68 -15.24
N GLU A 119 0.44 -19.87 -15.23
CA GLU A 119 -1.01 -20.03 -15.32
C GLU A 119 -1.70 -19.42 -14.09
N LYS A 120 -1.20 -19.72 -12.88
CA LYS A 120 -1.74 -19.16 -11.63
C LYS A 120 -1.54 -17.64 -11.55
N TYR A 121 -0.44 -17.11 -12.08
CA TYR A 121 -0.18 -15.68 -12.16
C TYR A 121 -1.15 -14.96 -13.10
N ARG A 122 -1.37 -15.49 -14.31
CA ARG A 122 -2.33 -14.93 -15.27
C ARG A 122 -3.75 -14.97 -14.74
N LEU A 123 -4.16 -16.12 -14.19
CA LEU A 123 -5.47 -16.28 -13.56
C LEU A 123 -5.69 -15.27 -12.43
N PHE A 124 -4.67 -14.98 -11.63
CA PHE A 124 -4.75 -13.95 -10.60
C PHE A 124 -4.99 -12.56 -11.17
N LEU A 125 -4.29 -12.19 -12.25
CA LEU A 125 -4.44 -10.88 -12.87
C LEU A 125 -5.82 -10.68 -13.50
N GLU A 126 -6.47 -11.76 -13.94
CA GLU A 126 -7.85 -11.76 -14.41
C GLU A 126 -8.86 -11.71 -13.25
N GLN A 127 -8.63 -12.49 -12.18
CA GLN A 127 -9.57 -12.59 -11.05
C GLN A 127 -9.52 -11.40 -10.08
N ALA A 128 -8.37 -10.75 -9.90
CA ALA A 128 -8.23 -9.68 -8.90
C ALA A 128 -9.16 -8.48 -9.17
N PRO A 129 -9.27 -7.94 -10.41
CA PRO A 129 -10.22 -6.88 -10.71
C PRO A 129 -11.68 -7.30 -10.49
N GLU A 130 -12.05 -8.52 -10.86
CA GLU A 130 -13.41 -9.04 -10.67
C GLU A 130 -13.76 -9.17 -9.19
N LEU A 131 -12.84 -9.72 -8.39
CA LEU A 131 -13.04 -9.81 -6.95
C LEU A 131 -13.20 -8.41 -6.34
N GLU A 132 -12.32 -7.49 -6.67
CA GLU A 132 -12.37 -6.13 -6.15
C GLU A 132 -13.67 -5.42 -6.52
N ARG A 133 -14.16 -5.63 -7.76
CA ARG A 133 -15.47 -5.13 -8.18
C ARG A 133 -16.59 -5.69 -7.30
N LEU A 134 -16.63 -7.00 -7.06
CA LEU A 134 -17.63 -7.62 -6.18
C LEU A 134 -17.60 -7.04 -4.76
N LEU A 135 -16.41 -6.80 -4.20
CA LEU A 135 -16.27 -6.21 -2.87
C LEU A 135 -16.77 -4.75 -2.85
N ILE A 136 -16.45 -3.98 -3.87
CA ILE A 136 -16.85 -2.56 -3.97
C ILE A 136 -18.35 -2.43 -4.22
N ASP A 137 -18.92 -3.27 -5.10
CA ASP A 137 -20.36 -3.31 -5.39
C ASP A 137 -21.17 -3.65 -4.12
N ASP A 138 -20.63 -4.51 -3.26
CA ASP A 138 -21.22 -4.83 -1.95
C ASP A 138 -21.09 -3.67 -0.93
N GLY A 139 -20.24 -2.67 -1.19
CA GLY A 139 -20.09 -1.47 -0.37
C GLY A 139 -18.77 -1.37 0.40
N ILE A 140 -17.78 -2.23 0.12
CA ILE A 140 -16.44 -2.07 0.69
C ILE A 140 -15.72 -0.90 0.01
N ARG A 141 -15.24 0.05 0.81
CA ARG A 141 -14.35 1.11 0.35
C ARG A 141 -12.92 0.59 0.26
N LEU A 142 -12.49 0.26 -0.95
CA LEU A 142 -11.16 -0.29 -1.22
C LEU A 142 -10.15 0.78 -1.64
N PHE A 143 -9.05 0.89 -0.91
CA PHE A 143 -7.91 1.73 -1.26
C PHE A 143 -6.68 0.87 -1.57
N LYS A 144 -6.05 1.09 -2.73
CA LYS A 144 -4.82 0.39 -3.14
C LYS A 144 -3.65 1.35 -3.26
N TYR A 145 -2.68 1.24 -2.35
CA TYR A 145 -1.50 2.10 -2.34
C TYR A 145 -0.25 1.37 -2.79
N TRP A 146 0.46 1.93 -3.76
CA TRP A 146 1.80 1.50 -4.15
C TRP A 146 2.86 2.50 -3.69
N PHE A 147 3.71 2.11 -2.74
CA PHE A 147 4.81 2.94 -2.27
C PHE A 147 6.01 2.81 -3.23
N ALA A 148 6.27 3.87 -3.99
CA ALA A 148 7.36 3.95 -4.96
C ALA A 148 8.64 4.50 -4.31
N ILE A 149 9.76 3.85 -4.55
CA ILE A 149 11.10 4.35 -4.19
C ILE A 149 12.03 4.12 -5.37
N SER A 150 13.08 4.94 -5.47
CA SER A 150 14.16 4.74 -6.44
C SER A 150 15.07 3.56 -6.05
N ARG A 151 15.77 3.00 -7.03
CA ARG A 151 16.74 1.90 -6.80
C ARG A 151 17.81 2.31 -5.79
N LYS A 152 18.31 3.54 -5.94
CA LYS A 152 19.30 4.14 -5.03
C LYS A 152 18.79 4.27 -3.60
N GLU A 153 17.55 4.72 -3.41
CA GLU A 153 16.96 4.82 -2.07
C GLU A 153 16.72 3.44 -1.44
N GLN A 154 16.31 2.44 -2.24
CA GLN A 154 16.17 1.08 -1.75
C GLN A 154 17.51 0.53 -1.24
N GLN A 155 18.58 0.66 -2.03
CA GLN A 155 19.93 0.23 -1.67
C GLN A 155 20.39 0.91 -0.37
N ALA A 156 20.25 2.24 -0.28
CA ALA A 156 20.62 2.99 0.92
C ALA A 156 19.84 2.53 2.17
N ARG A 157 18.57 2.13 2.01
CA ARG A 157 17.75 1.61 3.12
C ARG A 157 18.16 0.21 3.55
N PHE A 158 18.59 -0.65 2.62
CA PHE A 158 19.12 -1.97 2.96
C PHE A 158 20.45 -1.85 3.71
N GLU A 159 21.36 -1.00 3.27
CA GLU A 159 22.61 -0.71 3.98
C GLU A 159 22.36 -0.16 5.39
N ALA A 160 21.43 0.79 5.52
CA ALA A 160 21.05 1.35 6.82
C ALA A 160 20.39 0.31 7.76
N ARG A 161 19.72 -0.70 7.22
CA ARG A 161 19.17 -1.82 8.01
C ARG A 161 20.26 -2.77 8.47
N ARG A 162 21.24 -3.10 7.61
CA ARG A 162 22.39 -3.96 7.97
C ARG A 162 23.20 -3.37 9.12
N LYS A 163 23.35 -2.03 9.14
CA LYS A 163 24.09 -1.30 10.19
C LYS A 163 23.29 -1.06 11.48
N ASN A 164 22.00 -1.42 11.53
CA ASN A 164 21.14 -1.13 12.69
C ASN A 164 20.60 -2.42 13.31
N PRO A 165 21.11 -2.83 14.49
CA PRO A 165 20.70 -4.08 15.15
C PRO A 165 19.18 -4.23 15.36
N LEU A 166 18.47 -3.11 15.61
CA LEU A 166 17.02 -3.10 15.82
C LEU A 166 16.21 -3.29 14.52
N LYS A 167 16.87 -3.34 13.36
CA LYS A 167 16.25 -3.46 12.03
C LYS A 167 16.81 -4.61 11.20
N THR A 168 17.82 -5.33 11.69
CA THR A 168 18.43 -6.46 10.97
C THR A 168 17.42 -7.54 10.63
N TRP A 169 16.45 -7.82 11.52
CA TRP A 169 15.36 -8.77 11.29
C TRP A 169 14.48 -8.43 10.07
N LYS A 170 14.54 -7.19 9.56
CA LYS A 170 13.82 -6.74 8.35
C LYS A 170 14.57 -7.02 7.05
N LEU A 171 15.64 -7.80 7.10
CA LEU A 171 16.40 -8.25 5.94
C LEU A 171 16.22 -9.76 5.82
N SER A 172 15.60 -10.17 4.72
CA SER A 172 15.45 -11.55 4.30
C SER A 172 16.34 -11.84 3.08
N PRO A 173 16.62 -13.11 2.76
CA PRO A 173 17.27 -13.48 1.49
C PRO A 173 16.52 -12.93 0.26
N VAL A 174 15.19 -12.82 0.35
CA VAL A 174 14.32 -12.24 -0.68
C VAL A 174 14.67 -10.77 -0.92
N ASP A 175 14.89 -9.99 0.14
CA ASP A 175 15.23 -8.56 0.03
C ASP A 175 16.56 -8.34 -0.71
N ILE A 176 17.53 -9.23 -0.53
CA ILE A 176 18.83 -9.15 -1.22
C ILE A 176 18.65 -9.43 -2.72
N ALA A 177 17.97 -10.52 -3.05
CA ALA A 177 17.66 -10.87 -4.44
C ALA A 177 16.79 -9.81 -5.13
N ALA A 178 15.98 -9.06 -4.39
CA ALA A 178 15.11 -8.02 -4.94
C ALA A 178 15.88 -6.84 -5.56
N GLN A 179 17.09 -6.55 -5.11
CA GLN A 179 17.94 -5.52 -5.74
C GLN A 179 18.49 -5.96 -7.11
N GLU A 180 18.88 -7.23 -7.22
CA GLU A 180 19.35 -7.82 -8.48
C GLU A 180 18.19 -7.94 -9.48
N LYS A 181 17.01 -8.33 -8.99
CA LYS A 181 15.77 -8.47 -9.77
C LYS A 181 14.98 -7.17 -9.94
N TRP A 182 15.62 -6.00 -9.83
CA TRP A 182 14.95 -4.70 -9.88
C TRP A 182 14.03 -4.54 -11.10
N GLU A 183 14.53 -4.90 -12.29
CA GLU A 183 13.78 -4.82 -13.54
C GLU A 183 12.61 -5.80 -13.58
N HIS A 184 12.78 -7.03 -13.09
CA HIS A 184 11.71 -8.03 -13.04
C HIS A 184 10.57 -7.56 -12.13
N TYR A 185 10.88 -6.96 -10.98
CA TYR A 185 9.88 -6.32 -10.11
C TYR A 185 9.21 -5.12 -10.78
N SER A 186 9.95 -4.36 -11.59
CA SER A 186 9.39 -3.23 -12.35
C SER A 186 8.40 -3.71 -13.40
N GLU A 187 8.75 -4.75 -14.16
CA GLU A 187 7.87 -5.37 -15.16
C GLU A 187 6.61 -5.97 -14.52
N ALA A 188 6.77 -6.70 -13.41
CA ALA A 188 5.65 -7.29 -12.68
C ALA A 188 4.68 -6.22 -12.16
N ARG A 189 5.20 -5.12 -11.59
CA ARG A 189 4.41 -3.94 -11.17
C ARG A 189 3.67 -3.32 -12.35
N ASP A 190 4.36 -3.09 -13.47
CA ASP A 190 3.76 -2.43 -14.62
C ASP A 190 2.62 -3.26 -15.21
N LYS A 191 2.82 -4.58 -15.32
CA LYS A 191 1.78 -5.51 -15.75
C LYS A 191 0.60 -5.56 -14.77
N MET A 192 0.88 -5.54 -13.47
CA MET A 192 -0.13 -5.44 -12.42
C MET A 192 -0.96 -4.16 -12.59
N PHE A 193 -0.33 -2.99 -12.77
CA PHE A 193 -1.06 -1.75 -12.99
C PHE A 193 -1.89 -1.78 -14.27
N GLN A 194 -1.33 -2.26 -15.39
CA GLN A 194 -2.07 -2.35 -16.66
C GLN A 194 -3.36 -3.16 -16.54
N LEU A 195 -3.34 -4.25 -15.77
CA LEU A 195 -4.47 -5.18 -15.70
C LEU A 195 -5.40 -4.96 -14.51
N THR A 196 -4.93 -4.25 -13.47
CA THR A 196 -5.68 -4.11 -12.21
C THR A 196 -5.90 -2.67 -11.76
N HIS A 197 -5.41 -1.67 -12.50
CA HIS A 197 -5.84 -0.29 -12.33
C HIS A 197 -7.12 -0.07 -13.13
N THR A 198 -8.26 0.02 -12.43
CA THR A 198 -9.56 0.29 -13.06
C THR A 198 -10.16 1.58 -12.51
N THR A 199 -11.18 2.10 -13.17
CA THR A 199 -11.95 3.26 -12.70
C THR A 199 -12.58 3.02 -11.34
N HIS A 200 -13.08 1.81 -11.10
CA HIS A 200 -13.74 1.43 -9.85
C HIS A 200 -12.75 1.05 -8.75
N SER A 201 -11.60 0.46 -9.09
CA SER A 201 -10.55 0.06 -8.15
C SER A 201 -9.19 0.62 -8.57
N PRO A 202 -8.97 1.94 -8.40
CA PRO A 202 -7.75 2.57 -8.86
C PRO A 202 -6.56 2.24 -7.95
N TRP A 203 -5.42 1.98 -8.58
CA TRP A 203 -4.12 2.10 -7.92
C TRP A 203 -3.76 3.56 -7.66
N THR A 204 -3.24 3.83 -6.46
CA THR A 204 -2.67 5.12 -6.07
C THR A 204 -1.19 4.95 -5.75
N VAL A 205 -0.31 5.64 -6.48
CA VAL A 205 1.13 5.62 -6.24
C VAL A 205 1.52 6.73 -5.28
N ILE A 206 2.31 6.39 -4.26
CA ILE A 206 2.87 7.30 -3.27
C ILE A 206 4.38 7.39 -3.46
N GLU A 207 4.90 8.58 -3.76
CA GLU A 207 6.34 8.83 -3.79
C GLU A 207 6.94 8.72 -2.38
N ALA A 208 7.72 7.67 -2.15
CA ALA A 208 8.15 7.25 -0.83
C ALA A 208 9.65 7.37 -0.60
N ASN A 209 10.39 8.08 -1.46
CA ASN A 209 11.79 8.41 -1.22
C ASN A 209 11.98 9.19 0.10
N ASP A 210 11.08 10.13 0.40
CA ASP A 210 10.92 10.70 1.74
C ASP A 210 9.80 9.97 2.51
N LYS A 211 10.18 9.17 3.50
CA LYS A 211 9.23 8.43 4.35
C LYS A 211 8.24 9.33 5.07
N ARG A 212 8.65 10.53 5.49
CA ARG A 212 7.80 11.44 6.26
C ARG A 212 6.73 12.03 5.35
N ALA A 213 7.12 12.47 4.15
CA ALA A 213 6.19 12.98 3.15
C ALA A 213 5.20 11.90 2.70
N ALA A 214 5.68 10.69 2.38
CA ALA A 214 4.80 9.58 1.98
C ALA A 214 3.71 9.24 3.00
N ARG A 215 4.03 9.26 4.30
CA ARG A 215 3.06 9.00 5.36
C ARG A 215 1.95 10.05 5.37
N ILE A 216 2.34 11.33 5.37
CA ILE A 216 1.40 12.46 5.36
C ILE A 216 0.52 12.41 4.11
N ASN A 217 1.14 12.22 2.95
CA ASN A 217 0.44 12.26 1.67
C ASN A 217 -0.50 11.06 1.50
N CYS A 218 -0.12 9.86 1.96
CA CYS A 218 -1.00 8.71 1.99
C CYS A 218 -2.22 8.94 2.90
N MET A 219 -2.03 9.51 4.10
CA MET A 219 -3.14 9.88 5.00
C MET A 219 -4.04 10.95 4.36
N ARG A 220 -3.46 12.01 3.78
CA ARG A 220 -4.23 13.06 3.10
C ARG A 220 -5.07 12.49 1.97
N HIS A 221 -4.49 11.64 1.12
CA HIS A 221 -5.22 10.99 0.04
C HIS A 221 -6.40 10.17 0.58
N PHE A 222 -6.16 9.32 1.59
CA PHE A 222 -7.21 8.52 2.22
C PHE A 222 -8.35 9.38 2.78
N LEU A 223 -8.00 10.36 3.63
CA LEU A 223 -8.96 11.27 4.25
C LEU A 223 -9.70 12.14 3.23
N HIS A 224 -9.05 12.53 2.14
CA HIS A 224 -9.67 13.35 1.10
C HIS A 224 -10.90 12.65 0.48
N HIS A 225 -10.78 11.35 0.22
CA HIS A 225 -11.78 10.58 -0.53
C HIS A 225 -12.96 10.05 0.32
N LEU A 226 -12.90 10.15 1.64
CA LEU A 226 -13.95 9.64 2.53
C LEU A 226 -14.97 10.72 2.93
N PRO A 227 -16.29 10.50 2.86
CA PRO A 227 -17.28 11.52 3.14
C PRO A 227 -17.61 11.68 4.65
N TYR A 228 -16.59 11.71 5.53
CA TYR A 228 -16.80 11.82 6.98
C TYR A 228 -17.13 13.27 7.42
N PRO A 229 -17.92 13.45 8.50
CA PRO A 229 -18.35 14.75 9.02
C PRO A 229 -17.18 15.57 9.59
N GLU A 230 -17.36 16.89 9.66
CA GLU A 230 -16.40 17.85 10.24
C GLU A 230 -14.96 17.76 9.69
N LYS A 231 -14.83 17.28 8.45
CA LYS A 231 -13.57 17.17 7.73
C LYS A 231 -12.88 18.53 7.61
N ASN A 232 -11.62 18.62 8.05
CA ASN A 232 -10.79 19.79 7.80
C ASN A 232 -10.25 19.77 6.35
N LYS A 233 -11.05 20.31 5.42
CA LYS A 233 -10.75 20.31 3.97
C LYS A 233 -9.40 20.96 3.60
N LYS A 234 -8.91 21.92 4.38
CA LYS A 234 -7.60 22.57 4.14
C LYS A 234 -6.45 21.61 4.47
N LEU A 235 -6.57 20.86 5.57
CA LEU A 235 -5.57 19.90 6.02
C LEU A 235 -5.49 18.67 5.11
N VAL A 236 -6.63 18.17 4.66
CA VAL A 236 -6.75 16.96 3.82
C VAL A 236 -6.86 17.28 2.34
N LYS A 237 -6.26 18.40 1.91
CA LYS A 237 -6.12 18.72 0.49
C LYS A 237 -5.34 17.60 -0.21
N LEU A 238 -5.76 17.27 -1.44
CA LEU A 238 -5.03 16.32 -2.27
C LEU A 238 -3.56 16.76 -2.40
N PRO A 239 -2.61 15.83 -2.22
CA PRO A 239 -1.22 16.07 -2.54
C PRO A 239 -1.03 16.37 -4.03
N ASP A 240 0.08 17.03 -4.33
CA ASP A 240 0.54 17.28 -5.70
C ASP A 240 0.79 15.96 -6.48
N ASP A 241 0.61 15.98 -7.81
CA ASP A 241 0.75 14.80 -8.69
C ASP A 241 2.19 14.28 -8.82
N THR A 242 3.16 15.07 -8.36
CA THR A 242 4.55 14.67 -8.15
C THR A 242 4.75 13.87 -6.87
N GLN A 243 3.77 13.85 -5.96
CA GLN A 243 3.83 13.14 -4.67
C GLN A 243 2.85 11.97 -4.59
N VAL A 244 1.63 12.15 -5.12
CA VAL A 244 0.58 11.13 -5.16
C VAL A 244 -0.10 11.19 -6.51
N TYR A 245 -0.15 10.06 -7.21
CA TYR A 245 -0.72 10.01 -8.55
C TYR A 245 -1.33 8.65 -8.85
N SER A 246 -2.27 8.63 -9.78
CA SER A 246 -2.77 7.39 -10.37
C SER A 246 -1.85 6.96 -11.54
N PRO A 247 -1.49 5.67 -11.66
CA PRO A 247 -0.86 5.15 -12.87
C PRO A 247 -1.69 5.56 -14.10
N PRO A 248 -1.06 6.01 -15.21
CA PRO A 248 -1.83 6.36 -16.40
C PRO A 248 -2.63 5.17 -16.94
N TYR A 249 -3.89 5.41 -17.27
CA TYR A 249 -4.86 4.47 -17.82
C TYR A 249 -5.35 4.95 -19.19
N PRO A 250 -5.52 4.08 -20.21
CA PRO A 250 -5.32 2.63 -20.19
C PRO A 250 -3.85 2.18 -20.37
N ALA A 251 -2.92 3.10 -20.59
CA ALA A 251 -1.52 2.76 -20.88
C ALA A 251 -0.55 3.27 -19.81
N PHE A 252 -0.01 2.35 -19.00
CA PHE A 252 1.07 2.66 -18.07
C PHE A 252 2.41 2.83 -18.82
N ARG A 253 3.05 4.00 -18.72
CA ARG A 253 4.45 4.22 -19.09
C ARG A 253 5.25 4.59 -17.84
N ARG A 254 6.38 3.90 -17.60
CA ARG A 254 7.30 4.21 -16.48
C ARG A 254 7.75 5.67 -16.56
N ARG A 255 7.79 6.36 -15.41
CA ARG A 255 8.48 7.65 -15.29
C ARG A 255 9.98 7.43 -15.50
N ALA A 256 10.70 8.44 -16.01
CA ALA A 256 12.13 8.32 -16.31
C ALA A 256 12.98 7.90 -15.10
N ASP A 257 12.53 8.28 -13.89
CA ASP A 257 13.20 7.97 -12.63
C ASP A 257 12.97 6.54 -12.13
N ASP A 258 11.99 5.81 -12.67
CA ASP A 258 11.80 4.37 -12.37
C ASP A 258 12.86 3.49 -13.05
N LYS A 259 13.53 4.00 -14.09
CA LYS A 259 14.53 3.30 -14.90
C LYS A 259 15.98 3.50 -14.41
N LYS A 260 16.20 4.35 -13.41
CA LYS A 260 17.54 4.70 -12.86
C LYS A 260 17.67 4.27 -11.39
#